data_AF-A0A5A9ZHJ3-F1
#
_entry.id   AF-A0A5A9ZHJ3-F1
#
_cell.length_a   1.000
_cell.length_b   1.000
_cell.length_c   1.000
_cell.angle_alpha   90.00
_cell.angle_beta   90.00
_cell.angle_gamma   90.00
#
_symmetry.space_group_name_H-M   'P 1'
#
loop_
_entity.id
_entity.type
_entity.pdbx_description
1 polymer ?
#
loop_
_entity_poly.entity_id
_entity_poly.type
_entity_poly.pdbx_seq_one_letter_code
_entity_poly.pdbx_strand_id
1 'polypeptide(L)'
;MTWWQTVLGSLFLLIGTWVTARFSRKTGEEANEAAATQARTADWEAFSREWREWTEDRFAERDQKINALTTEVAEIRSELDSFMSKYRIAIAYIRRVVHQLQRHVEPDEIEAPPPEISADL
;
A
#
# COMPACT_ATOMS: atom_id res chain seq x y z
N MET A 1 -69.74 23.57 45.50
CA MET A 1 -68.61 22.70 45.10
C MET A 1 -68.51 21.56 46.09
N THR A 2 -68.67 20.31 45.63
CA THR A 2 -68.58 19.14 46.52
C THR A 2 -67.10 18.77 46.70
N TRP A 3 -66.65 18.68 47.95
CA TRP A 3 -65.27 18.34 48.35
C TRP A 3 -64.71 17.05 47.72
N TRP A 4 -65.60 16.17 47.25
CA TRP A 4 -65.25 14.98 46.47
C TRP A 4 -64.63 15.31 45.11
N GLN A 5 -65.04 16.40 44.45
CA GLN A 5 -64.46 16.83 43.16
C GLN A 5 -63.02 17.31 43.30
N THR A 6 -62.67 17.97 44.41
CA THR A 6 -61.30 18.40 44.70
C THR A 6 -60.37 17.23 45.00
N VAL A 7 -60.88 16.17 45.65
CA VAL A 7 -60.12 14.93 45.92
C VAL A 7 -59.90 14.12 44.64
N LEU A 8 -60.92 13.99 43.79
CA LEU A 8 -60.77 13.31 42.50
C LEU A 8 -59.82 14.06 41.55
N GLY A 9 -59.89 15.39 41.52
CA GLY A 9 -59.01 16.22 40.71
C GLY A 9 -57.53 16.12 41.12
N SER A 10 -57.25 16.09 42.43
CA SER A 10 -55.88 15.93 42.93
C SER A 10 -55.33 14.52 42.69
N LEU A 11 -56.18 13.48 42.76
CA LEU A 11 -55.79 12.11 42.45
C LEU A 11 -55.45 11.94 40.96
N PHE A 12 -56.24 12.54 40.07
CA PHE A 12 -55.96 12.54 38.63
C PHE A 12 -54.65 13.26 38.29
N LEU A 13 -54.37 14.39 38.95
CA LEU A 13 -53.10 15.09 38.79
C LEU A 13 -51.93 14.21 39.22
N LEU A 14 -51.98 13.59 40.41
CA LEU A 14 -50.91 12.72 40.91
C LEU A 14 -50.65 11.52 39.99
N ILE A 15 -51.71 10.90 39.45
CA ILE A 15 -51.59 9.80 38.49
C ILE A 15 -50.98 10.31 37.18
N GLY A 16 -51.42 11.48 36.69
CA GLY A 16 -50.87 12.12 35.51
C GLY A 16 -49.37 12.38 35.65
N THR A 17 -48.93 13.02 36.74
CA THR A 17 -47.52 13.31 36.98
C THR A 17 -46.68 12.03 37.09
N TRP A 18 -47.22 10.97 37.71
CA TRP A 18 -46.53 9.69 37.85
C TRP A 18 -46.36 8.99 36.50
N VAL A 19 -47.40 8.97 35.66
CA VAL A 19 -47.35 8.39 34.31
C VAL A 19 -46.37 9.15 33.42
N THR A 20 -46.42 10.49 33.43
CA THR A 20 -45.49 11.33 32.66
C THR A 20 -44.05 11.15 33.13
N ALA A 21 -43.79 11.08 34.43
CA ALA A 21 -42.45 10.83 34.97
C ALA A 21 -41.91 9.44 34.58
N ARG A 22 -42.76 8.41 34.58
CA ARG A 22 -42.35 7.06 34.19
C ARG A 22 -42.09 6.95 32.68
N PHE A 23 -42.91 7.59 31.85
CA PHE A 23 -42.69 7.64 30.41
C PHE A 23 -41.43 8.43 30.05
N SER A 24 -41.20 9.56 30.72
CA SER A 24 -40.01 10.40 30.53
C SER A 24 -38.71 9.68 30.87
N ARG A 25 -38.68 8.86 31.94
CA ARG A 25 -37.52 8.02 32.26
C ARG A 25 -37.25 6.98 31.18
N LYS A 26 -38.29 6.29 30.73
CA LYS A 26 -38.17 5.26 29.69
C LYS A 26 -37.70 5.85 28.35
N THR A 27 -38.23 7.01 27.96
CA THR A 27 -37.77 7.71 26.74
C THR A 27 -36.36 8.26 26.88
N GLY A 28 -35.94 8.68 28.08
CA GLY A 28 -34.55 9.09 28.34
C GLY A 28 -33.55 7.94 28.29
N GLU A 29 -33.92 6.76 28.78
CA GLU A 29 -33.12 5.54 28.69
C GLU A 29 -32.98 5.07 27.23
N GLU A 30 -34.09 4.99 26.49
CA GLU A 30 -34.09 4.65 25.05
C GLU A 30 -33.32 5.67 24.22
N ALA A 31 -33.43 6.97 24.52
CA ALA A 31 -32.65 8.02 23.85
C ALA A 31 -31.15 7.92 24.15
N ASN A 32 -30.76 7.54 25.38
CA ASN A 32 -29.37 7.30 25.73
C ASN A 32 -28.80 6.06 25.04
N GLU A 33 -29.56 4.97 24.97
CA GLU A 33 -29.15 3.77 24.23
C GLU A 33 -29.04 4.03 22.73
N ALA A 34 -29.97 4.80 22.15
CA ALA A 34 -29.90 5.24 20.77
C ALA A 34 -28.68 6.14 20.52
N ALA A 35 -28.38 7.09 21.43
CA ALA A 35 -27.19 7.93 21.32
C ALA A 35 -25.89 7.12 21.44
N ALA A 36 -25.84 6.14 22.36
CA ALA A 36 -24.68 5.28 22.55
C ALA A 36 -24.43 4.34 21.37
N THR A 37 -25.49 3.80 20.76
CA THR A 37 -25.38 2.99 19.54
C THR A 37 -24.95 3.84 18.35
N GLN A 38 -25.52 5.03 18.19
CA GLN A 38 -25.14 5.97 17.14
C GLN A 38 -23.68 6.43 17.27
N ALA A 39 -23.20 6.67 18.49
CA ALA A 39 -21.79 6.95 18.76
C ALA A 39 -20.87 5.79 18.35
N ARG A 40 -21.22 4.55 18.71
CA ARG A 40 -20.43 3.36 18.29
C ARG A 40 -20.39 3.19 16.77
N THR A 41 -21.49 3.48 16.07
CA THR A 41 -21.53 3.44 14.61
C THR A 41 -20.62 4.53 14.02
N ALA A 42 -20.64 5.73 14.59
CA ALA A 42 -19.76 6.82 14.16
C ALA A 42 -18.27 6.49 14.37
N ASP A 43 -17.92 5.88 15.51
CA ASP A 43 -16.55 5.43 15.80
C ASP A 43 -16.09 4.35 14.80
N TRP A 44 -16.99 3.41 14.46
CA TRP A 44 -16.70 2.38 13.47
C TRP A 44 -16.49 2.97 12.07
N GLU A 45 -17.32 3.93 11.67
CA GLU A 45 -17.14 4.64 10.40
C GLU A 45 -15.82 5.39 10.35
N ALA A 46 -15.45 6.10 11.43
CA ALA A 46 -14.18 6.81 11.53
C ALA A 46 -12.98 5.86 11.40
N PHE A 47 -12.99 4.76 12.15
CA PHE A 47 -11.96 3.73 12.07
C PHE A 47 -11.85 3.12 10.67
N SER A 48 -12.99 2.82 10.04
CA SER A 48 -13.00 2.23 8.69
C SER A 48 -12.46 3.20 7.63
N ARG A 49 -12.69 4.51 7.79
CA ARG A 49 -12.11 5.54 6.91
C ARG A 49 -10.61 5.62 7.10
N GLU A 50 -10.14 5.73 8.34
CA GLU A 50 -8.71 5.79 8.65
C GLU A 50 -7.96 4.57 8.13
N TRP A 51 -8.52 3.36 8.31
CA TRP A 51 -7.94 2.14 7.76
C TRP A 51 -7.84 2.22 6.23
N ARG A 52 -8.92 2.66 5.57
CA ARG A 52 -8.99 2.73 4.10
C ARG A 52 -7.95 3.71 3.56
N GLU A 53 -7.87 4.90 4.14
CA GLU A 53 -6.86 5.92 3.82
C GLU A 53 -5.45 5.38 4.01
N TRP A 54 -5.16 4.80 5.18
CA TRP A 54 -3.85 4.18 5.45
C TRP A 54 -3.50 3.09 4.44
N THR A 55 -4.47 2.27 4.04
CA THR A 55 -4.25 1.19 3.08
C THR A 55 -3.98 1.73 1.68
N GLU A 56 -4.73 2.75 1.27
CA GLU A 56 -4.57 3.41 -0.02
C GLU A 56 -3.20 4.09 -0.13
N ASP A 57 -2.78 4.80 0.93
CA ASP A 57 -1.44 5.39 1.04
C ASP A 57 -0.35 4.32 0.95
N ARG A 58 -0.50 3.21 1.67
CA ARG A 58 0.47 2.11 1.64
C ARG A 58 0.55 1.43 0.27
N PHE A 59 -0.55 1.31 -0.45
CA PHE A 59 -0.53 0.80 -1.82
C PHE A 59 0.15 1.79 -2.76
N ALA A 60 -0.14 3.08 -2.66
CA ALA A 60 0.51 4.11 -3.47
C ALA A 60 2.03 4.16 -3.24
N GLU A 61 2.49 4.13 -1.98
CA GLU A 61 3.92 4.05 -1.65
C GLU A 61 4.59 2.81 -2.26
N ARG A 62 3.93 1.65 -2.17
CA ARG A 62 4.44 0.40 -2.73
C ARG A 62 4.51 0.44 -4.25
N ASP A 63 3.48 0.94 -4.91
CA ASP A 63 3.44 1.05 -6.37
C ASP A 63 4.52 2.00 -6.87
N GLN A 64 4.73 3.12 -6.17
CA GLN A 64 5.83 4.03 -6.48
C GLN A 64 7.20 3.34 -6.35
N LYS A 65 7.42 2.56 -5.28
CA LYS A 65 8.65 1.81 -5.08
C LYS A 65 8.84 0.72 -6.14
N ILE A 66 7.79 0.01 -6.52
CA ILE A 66 7.82 -1.01 -7.57
C ILE A 66 8.19 -0.37 -8.92
N ASN A 67 7.59 0.77 -9.24
CA ASN A 67 7.88 1.49 -10.49
C ASN A 67 9.33 2.00 -10.53
N ALA A 68 9.83 2.54 -9.41
CA ALA A 68 11.23 2.96 -9.29
C ALA A 68 12.19 1.78 -9.52
N LEU A 69 11.99 0.68 -8.79
CA LEU A 69 12.82 -0.53 -8.94
C LEU A 69 12.75 -1.13 -10.34
N THR A 70 11.56 -1.12 -10.96
CA THR A 70 11.38 -1.63 -12.33
C THR A 70 12.15 -0.77 -13.33
N THR A 71 12.19 0.55 -13.11
CA THR A 71 12.96 1.49 -13.94
C THR A 71 14.46 1.26 -13.77
N GLU A 72 14.95 1.15 -12.52
CA GLU A 72 16.36 0.87 -12.24
C GLU A 72 16.82 -0.45 -12.86
N VAL A 73 16.00 -1.52 -12.75
CA VAL A 73 16.31 -2.81 -13.36
C VAL A 73 16.37 -2.72 -14.89
N ALA A 74 15.48 -1.95 -15.52
CA ALA A 74 15.49 -1.74 -16.96
C ALA A 74 16.76 -0.99 -17.41
N GLU A 75 17.19 0.02 -16.66
CA GLU A 75 18.41 0.78 -16.92
C GLU A 75 19.66 -0.10 -16.79
N ILE A 76 19.79 -0.82 -15.69
CA ILE A 76 20.92 -1.75 -15.47
C ILE A 76 20.99 -2.79 -16.59
N ARG A 77 19.85 -3.33 -17.01
CA ARG A 77 19.81 -4.28 -18.13
C ARG A 77 20.30 -3.66 -19.43
N SER A 78 19.88 -2.44 -19.73
CA SER A 78 20.33 -1.71 -20.91
C SER A 78 21.85 -1.42 -20.88
N GLU A 79 22.38 -1.03 -19.73
CA GLU A 79 23.82 -0.85 -19.54
C GLU A 79 24.59 -2.15 -19.73
N LEU A 80 24.09 -3.25 -19.17
CA LEU A 80 24.70 -4.57 -19.30
C LEU A 80 24.72 -5.04 -20.76
N ASP A 81 23.61 -4.86 -21.50
CA ASP A 81 23.53 -5.20 -22.92
C ASP A 81 24.53 -4.36 -23.75
N SER A 82 24.69 -3.08 -23.41
CA SER A 82 25.68 -2.19 -24.02
C SER A 82 27.12 -2.66 -23.74
N PHE A 83 27.44 -3.02 -22.50
CA PHE A 83 28.74 -3.57 -22.13
C PHE A 83 29.03 -4.90 -22.83
N MET A 84 28.05 -5.81 -22.87
CA MET A 84 28.18 -7.08 -23.59
C MET A 84 28.44 -6.87 -25.08
N SER A 85 27.75 -5.91 -25.71
CA SER A 85 27.96 -5.55 -27.11
C SER A 85 29.38 -5.05 -27.34
N LYS A 86 29.84 -4.09 -26.53
CA LYS A 86 31.22 -3.55 -26.60
C LYS A 86 32.26 -4.64 -26.39
N TYR A 87 32.04 -5.54 -25.42
CA TYR A 87 32.92 -6.65 -25.13
C TYR A 87 33.04 -7.62 -26.31
N ARG A 88 31.91 -7.97 -26.95
CA ARG A 88 31.90 -8.80 -28.17
C ARG A 88 32.66 -8.15 -29.32
N ILE A 89 32.48 -6.85 -29.53
CA ILE A 89 33.20 -6.09 -30.56
C ILE A 89 34.71 -6.08 -30.26
N ALA A 90 35.10 -5.86 -29.00
CA ALA A 90 36.50 -5.88 -28.58
C ALA A 90 37.15 -7.25 -28.84
N ILE A 91 36.48 -8.34 -28.47
CA ILE A 91 36.94 -9.70 -28.76
C ILE A 91 37.09 -9.91 -30.27
N ALA A 92 36.09 -9.55 -31.06
CA ALA A 92 36.15 -9.72 -32.52
C ALA A 92 37.31 -8.92 -33.14
N TYR A 93 37.57 -7.72 -32.61
CA TYR A 93 38.72 -6.91 -33.03
C TYR A 93 40.05 -7.55 -32.66
N ILE A 94 40.19 -8.06 -31.43
CA ILE A 94 41.39 -8.79 -30.98
C ILE A 94 41.63 -10.00 -31.88
N ARG A 95 40.60 -10.83 -32.15
CA ARG A 95 40.69 -11.98 -33.06
C ARG A 95 41.20 -11.57 -34.45
N ARG A 96 40.67 -10.46 -34.98
CA ARG A 96 41.13 -9.93 -36.28
C ARG A 96 42.60 -9.52 -36.26
N VAL A 97 43.04 -8.85 -35.20
CA VAL A 97 44.43 -8.41 -35.05
C VAL A 97 45.38 -9.61 -34.91
N VAL A 98 45.02 -10.60 -34.08
CA VAL A 98 45.80 -11.84 -33.92
C VAL A 98 45.95 -12.57 -35.26
N HIS A 99 44.85 -12.72 -36.02
CA HIS A 99 44.90 -13.34 -37.35
C HIS A 99 45.77 -12.56 -38.36
N GLN A 100 45.84 -11.23 -38.23
CA GLN A 100 46.74 -10.41 -39.04
C GLN A 100 48.20 -10.60 -38.62
N LEU A 101 48.50 -10.67 -37.32
CA LEU A 101 49.84 -10.90 -36.78
C LEU A 101 50.40 -12.28 -37.17
N GLN A 102 49.58 -13.33 -37.12
CA GLN A 102 49.96 -14.69 -37.52
C GLN A 102 50.42 -14.81 -38.99
N ARG A 103 50.13 -13.82 -39.84
CA ARG A 103 50.62 -13.78 -41.22
C ARG A 103 52.04 -13.24 -41.35
N HIS A 104 52.56 -12.59 -40.31
CA HIS A 104 53.80 -11.83 -40.34
C HIS A 104 54.77 -12.20 -39.20
N VAL A 105 54.34 -12.99 -38.23
CA VAL A 105 55.08 -13.35 -37.01
C VAL A 105 54.90 -14.85 -36.76
N GLU A 106 55.96 -15.54 -36.31
CA GLU A 106 55.87 -16.96 -35.99
C GLU A 106 54.95 -17.21 -34.78
N PRO A 107 54.19 -18.32 -34.73
CA PRO A 107 53.16 -18.56 -33.73
C PRO A 107 53.67 -18.49 -32.28
N ASP A 108 54.94 -18.81 -32.08
CA ASP A 108 55.61 -18.96 -30.79
C ASP A 108 55.90 -17.60 -30.12
N GLU A 109 55.88 -16.51 -30.90
CA GLU A 109 56.10 -15.14 -30.44
C GLU A 109 54.78 -14.39 -30.13
N ILE A 110 53.63 -15.04 -30.37
CA ILE A 110 52.31 -14.44 -30.14
C ILE A 110 51.81 -14.86 -28.76
N GLU A 111 51.59 -13.89 -27.88
CA GLU A 111 50.99 -14.14 -26.57
C GLU A 111 49.61 -14.78 -26.73
N ALA A 112 49.42 -15.95 -26.11
CA ALA A 112 48.17 -16.70 -26.21
C ALA A 112 47.02 -15.87 -25.59
N PRO A 113 45.88 -15.77 -26.28
CA PRO A 113 44.76 -15.01 -25.75
C PRO A 113 44.24 -15.64 -24.45
N PRO A 114 43.66 -14.83 -23.55
CA PRO A 114 43.06 -15.30 -22.30
C PRO A 114 42.06 -16.46 -22.51
N PRO A 115 41.91 -17.36 -21.52
CA PRO A 115 41.06 -18.54 -21.65
C PRO A 115 39.59 -18.21 -21.91
N GLU A 116 39.10 -17.02 -21.54
CA GLU A 116 37.73 -16.59 -21.86
C GLU A 116 37.50 -16.35 -23.36
N ILE A 117 38.57 -16.21 -24.14
CA ILE A 117 38.54 -15.96 -25.59
C ILE A 117 38.94 -17.23 -26.36
N SER A 118 39.71 -18.13 -25.73
CA SER A 118 40.27 -19.32 -26.39
C SER A 118 39.27 -20.44 -26.67
N ALA A 119 38.16 -20.51 -25.94
CA ALA A 119 37.17 -21.58 -26.06
C ALA A 119 36.36 -21.56 -27.38
N ASP A 120 36.55 -20.52 -28.20
CA ASP A 120 35.70 -20.15 -29.33
C ASP A 120 36.57 -19.81 -30.57
N LEU A 121 37.82 -20.30 -30.59
CA LEU A 121 38.78 -20.23 -31.70
C LEU A 121 38.70 -21.48 -32.59
#